data_AF-A0A0M3K183-F1
#
_entry.id   AF-A0A0M3K183-F1
#
_cell.length_a   1.000
_cell.length_b   1.000
_cell.length_c   1.000
_cell.angle_alpha   90.00
_cell.angle_beta   90.00
_cell.angle_gamma   90.00
#
_symmetry.space_group_name_H-M   'P 1'
#
loop_
_entity.id
_entity.type
_entity.pdbx_description
1 polymer ?
#
loop_
_entity_poly.entity_id
_entity_poly.type
_entity_poly.pdbx_seq_one_letter_code
_entity_poly.pdbx_strand_id
1 'polypeptide(L)'
;MLFMLVVALAAGTAVNSEQFNSTSTASSSSTLLNAYDSEYGVFIGDLSETSNSVAAVGGASSAFDVNRLIKGHVYVVNETAIQIVNFTFDGAQAPDAFFWLDRGNVPTKDGLKIPSFEFGVTPLGRYENAASVVLILPGLHKISAFRSFALFGHKYEHNYGSVQIPEALVVPKPQFLMNELRGSRYNVGSGPILIIDRRTIKIFGFTFDGDKAPDGYFFVGRGPNVAYDAGVKVPIRGRDTPELITAMNERYRGGQDIITDLPDEYDINHIDWLSVYCYKFRVNFGHVPITNVSQRIPPYVAPQKRYDDTELDKVEGWPVNTLLGTEGRHNFTFQLGPPGGRRGYQSMARARAGKFVWYVNGYLADIYLKRGITYTFIVEGGKDKSTQDYYNPLYISNEPFGGYAKLSSDEREQVKVFAGSDPTQTAGRLCVWSQDNTEDDPDKYDNFIEYRRTLRLKCEEENEAAILRFTPNAQTPDTLYYQSYTSYNMGWHIHVVDEIPKDVSDFAEEPYEYEAWLVSQNLMDASSGVPLSSYSALLLLILLLTTTVLNF
;
A
#
# COMPACT_ATOMS: atom_id res chain seq x y z
N MET A 1 -29.87 -67.47 6.28
CA MET A 1 -29.27 -68.35 7.30
C MET A 1 -28.35 -67.48 8.14
N LEU A 2 -28.71 -67.09 9.38
CA LEU A 2 -28.60 -67.89 10.61
C LEU A 2 -27.16 -68.44 10.78
N PHE A 3 -26.39 -68.25 11.85
CA PHE A 3 -26.62 -67.69 13.19
C PHE A 3 -25.29 -67.74 14.01
N MET A 4 -25.33 -67.16 15.22
CA MET A 4 -24.46 -67.31 16.41
C MET A 4 -23.13 -66.54 16.42
N LEU A 5 -22.88 -65.54 17.28
CA LEU A 5 -23.29 -65.23 18.67
C LEU A 5 -22.81 -66.25 19.74
N VAL A 6 -21.82 -65.84 20.54
CA VAL A 6 -21.69 -66.24 21.95
C VAL A 6 -21.41 -65.00 22.78
N VAL A 7 -22.27 -64.79 23.77
CA VAL A 7 -22.26 -63.80 24.84
C VAL A 7 -22.06 -64.58 26.15
N ALA A 8 -21.30 -64.02 27.10
CA ALA A 8 -21.43 -64.25 28.55
C ALA A 8 -20.87 -63.00 29.27
N LEU A 9 -21.73 -62.08 29.76
CA LEU A 9 -22.17 -61.90 31.16
C LEU A 9 -21.02 -61.95 32.19
N ALA A 10 -20.70 -60.96 33.03
CA ALA A 10 -21.40 -59.89 33.77
C ALA A 10 -21.12 -60.10 35.28
N ALA A 11 -20.54 -59.11 35.96
CA ALA A 11 -20.82 -58.78 37.36
C ALA A 11 -20.05 -57.50 37.74
N GLY A 12 -20.77 -56.47 38.17
CA GLY A 12 -20.20 -55.27 38.77
C GLY A 12 -20.22 -55.35 40.30
N THR A 13 -19.34 -54.56 40.92
CA THR A 13 -19.55 -53.96 42.24
C THR A 13 -18.77 -52.65 42.30
N ALA A 14 -19.45 -51.57 42.66
CA ALA A 14 -18.87 -50.27 42.96
C ALA A 14 -18.11 -50.30 44.30
N VAL A 15 -17.16 -49.37 44.49
CA VAL A 15 -17.10 -48.38 45.59
C VAL A 15 -15.68 -47.78 45.73
N ASN A 16 -15.68 -46.45 45.95
CA ASN A 16 -14.64 -45.56 46.49
C ASN A 16 -13.67 -44.82 45.55
N SER A 17 -13.99 -43.53 45.46
CA SER A 17 -13.17 -42.36 45.17
C SER A 17 -11.95 -42.23 46.08
N GLU A 18 -10.78 -42.05 45.47
CA GLU A 18 -9.69 -41.26 46.06
C GLU A 18 -9.13 -40.33 44.98
N GLN A 19 -9.03 -39.05 45.37
CA GLN A 19 -8.44 -37.97 44.61
C GLN A 19 -6.96 -38.24 44.36
N PHE A 20 -6.51 -38.09 43.11
CA PHE A 20 -5.12 -37.78 42.83
C PHE A 20 -5.07 -36.51 41.97
N ASN A 21 -4.71 -35.41 42.63
CA ASN A 21 -4.29 -34.17 42.01
C ASN A 21 -3.08 -34.46 41.10
N SER A 22 -3.22 -34.18 39.81
CA SER A 22 -2.07 -33.84 38.97
C SER A 22 -2.37 -32.54 38.24
N THR A 23 -1.74 -31.48 38.74
CA THR A 23 -1.63 -30.17 38.13
C THR A 23 -1.07 -30.29 36.72
N SER A 24 -1.92 -30.05 35.71
CA SER A 24 -1.47 -29.77 34.35
C SER A 24 -1.00 -28.32 34.29
N THR A 25 0.29 -28.11 34.50
CA THR A 25 0.95 -26.88 34.06
C THR A 25 0.92 -26.84 32.55
N ALA A 26 0.08 -25.95 32.00
CA ALA A 26 0.15 -25.51 30.61
C ALA A 26 1.53 -24.90 30.37
N SER A 27 2.37 -25.59 29.59
CA SER A 27 3.65 -25.07 29.14
C SER A 27 3.41 -23.99 28.08
N SER A 28 3.68 -22.73 28.42
CA SER A 28 3.91 -21.67 27.45
C SER A 28 5.10 -22.10 26.56
N SER A 29 4.87 -22.35 25.28
CA SER A 29 5.95 -22.59 24.32
C SER A 29 6.76 -21.32 24.15
N SER A 30 7.85 -21.16 24.90
CA SER A 30 8.82 -20.11 24.67
C SER A 30 9.56 -20.43 23.37
N THR A 31 9.21 -19.76 22.27
CA THR A 31 9.95 -19.87 21.01
C THR A 31 11.38 -19.41 21.25
N LEU A 32 12.36 -20.25 20.88
CA LEU A 32 13.78 -19.96 21.11
C LEU A 32 14.23 -18.82 20.17
N LEU A 33 14.95 -17.84 20.71
CA LEU A 33 15.54 -16.76 19.92
C LEU A 33 16.43 -17.32 18.79
N ASN A 34 16.36 -16.72 17.60
CA ASN A 34 17.02 -17.20 16.38
C ASN A 34 16.57 -18.59 15.89
N ALA A 35 15.48 -19.15 16.43
CA ALA A 35 14.86 -20.32 15.83
C ALA A 35 14.25 -19.95 14.48
N TYR A 36 14.55 -20.77 13.46
CA TYR A 36 13.94 -20.67 12.15
C TYR A 36 12.64 -21.48 12.14
N ASP A 37 11.58 -20.83 11.70
CA ASP A 37 10.27 -21.37 11.41
C ASP A 37 10.04 -21.32 9.89
N SER A 38 9.54 -22.41 9.30
CA SER A 38 9.32 -22.48 7.85
C SER A 38 8.15 -21.62 7.35
N GLU A 39 7.18 -21.32 8.21
CA GLU A 39 6.03 -20.49 7.88
C GLU A 39 6.33 -19.00 8.16
N TYR A 40 7.05 -18.71 9.25
CA TYR A 40 7.22 -17.34 9.71
C TYR A 40 8.64 -16.76 9.54
N GLY A 41 9.66 -17.58 9.35
CA GLY A 41 11.05 -17.14 9.27
C GLY A 41 11.75 -17.17 10.63
N VAL A 42 12.69 -16.27 10.88
CA VAL A 42 13.55 -16.37 12.08
C VAL A 42 12.98 -15.52 13.22
N PHE A 43 12.62 -16.19 14.31
CA PHE A 43 12.06 -15.53 15.49
C PHE A 43 13.11 -14.64 16.19
N ILE A 44 12.78 -13.36 16.38
CA ILE A 44 13.64 -12.40 17.07
C ILE A 44 13.08 -11.91 18.41
N GLY A 45 11.81 -12.21 18.72
CA GLY A 45 11.24 -11.94 20.04
C GLY A 45 9.77 -11.53 19.99
N ASP A 46 9.19 -11.35 21.18
CA ASP A 46 7.81 -10.91 21.36
C ASP A 46 7.75 -9.39 21.49
N LEU A 47 6.92 -8.77 20.65
CA LEU A 47 6.57 -7.37 20.79
C LEU A 47 5.47 -7.24 21.85
N SER A 48 5.85 -6.72 23.01
CA SER A 48 4.93 -6.44 24.11
C SER A 48 5.15 -5.04 24.65
N GLU A 49 4.13 -4.53 25.33
CA GLU A 49 4.19 -3.24 26.01
C GLU A 49 5.38 -3.17 26.99
N THR A 50 6.10 -2.04 26.99
CA THR A 50 7.18 -1.84 27.97
C THR A 50 6.59 -1.54 29.35
N SER A 51 7.13 -2.15 30.42
CA SER A 51 6.62 -2.02 31.79
C SER A 51 6.67 -0.60 32.39
N ASN A 52 7.15 0.40 31.64
CA ASN A 52 7.21 1.79 32.07
C ASN A 52 5.94 2.59 31.74
N SER A 53 4.96 2.02 31.02
CA SER A 53 3.67 2.68 30.73
C SER A 53 2.66 2.62 31.89
N VAL A 54 2.87 1.76 32.89
CA VAL A 54 1.91 1.52 33.99
C VAL A 54 2.12 2.48 35.18
N ALA A 55 3.12 3.36 35.14
CA ALA A 55 3.45 4.24 36.26
C ALA A 55 2.62 5.54 36.31
N ALA A 56 1.28 5.49 36.24
CA ALA A 56 0.45 6.67 36.54
C ALA A 56 -1.05 6.45 36.82
N VAL A 57 -1.54 5.27 37.26
CA VAL A 57 -2.87 5.21 37.89
C VAL A 57 -2.83 4.23 39.06
N GLY A 58 -2.92 4.76 40.28
CA GLY A 58 -2.82 3.97 41.49
C GLY A 58 -3.96 2.96 41.66
N GLY A 59 -3.57 1.79 42.15
CA GLY A 59 -4.41 0.94 43.01
C GLY A 59 -5.34 -0.06 42.31
N ALA A 60 -4.85 -1.27 42.06
CA ALA A 60 -5.38 -2.52 42.61
C ALA A 60 -4.82 -3.73 41.85
N SER A 61 -4.24 -4.65 42.60
CA SER A 61 -3.92 -6.01 42.18
C SER A 61 -5.20 -6.82 41.92
N SER A 62 -5.39 -7.31 40.70
CA SER A 62 -6.11 -8.56 40.46
C SER A 62 -5.49 -9.31 39.28
N ALA A 63 -5.02 -10.51 39.56
CA ALA A 63 -4.54 -11.48 38.59
C ALA A 63 -5.74 -12.07 37.84
N PHE A 64 -6.22 -11.38 36.80
CA PHE A 64 -7.06 -11.88 35.71
C PHE A 64 -6.72 -10.99 34.51
N ASP A 65 -5.91 -11.53 33.58
CA ASP A 65 -5.06 -10.76 32.66
C ASP A 65 -5.82 -9.65 31.93
N VAL A 66 -5.37 -8.43 32.26
CA VAL A 66 -5.69 -7.15 31.66
C VAL A 66 -5.39 -7.22 30.17
N ASN A 67 -6.26 -6.65 29.34
CA ASN A 67 -6.12 -6.57 27.89
C ASN A 67 -4.77 -5.88 27.54
N ARG A 68 -3.67 -6.64 27.38
CA ARG A 68 -2.37 -6.05 27.00
C ARG A 68 -2.54 -5.40 25.63
N LEU A 69 -2.27 -4.10 25.56
CA LEU A 69 -2.60 -3.24 24.42
C LEU A 69 -1.71 -3.52 23.20
N ILE A 70 -0.56 -4.18 23.39
CA ILE A 70 0.40 -4.56 22.35
C ILE A 70 0.78 -6.03 22.52
N LYS A 71 0.60 -6.82 21.46
CA LYS A 71 1.05 -8.22 21.36
C LYS A 71 1.49 -8.52 19.94
N GLY A 72 2.50 -9.36 19.77
CA GLY A 72 2.86 -9.95 18.47
C GLY A 72 4.19 -10.67 18.53
N HIS A 73 4.37 -11.66 17.66
CA HIS A 73 5.62 -12.41 17.54
C HIS A 73 6.39 -11.90 16.32
N VAL A 74 7.61 -11.43 16.50
CA VAL A 74 8.39 -10.80 15.43
C VAL A 74 9.34 -11.81 14.80
N TYR A 75 9.23 -11.95 13.48
CA TYR A 75 10.06 -12.83 12.67
C TYR A 75 10.72 -12.07 11.52
N VAL A 76 11.96 -12.45 11.22
CA VAL A 76 12.70 -11.96 10.05
C VAL A 76 12.49 -12.93 8.90
N VAL A 77 11.84 -12.46 7.85
CA VAL A 77 11.55 -13.22 6.62
C VAL A 77 12.81 -13.36 5.77
N ASN A 78 13.46 -12.24 5.51
CA ASN A 78 14.71 -12.13 4.75
C ASN A 78 15.44 -10.82 5.12
N GLU A 79 16.46 -10.43 4.37
CA GLU A 79 17.25 -9.21 4.66
C GLU A 79 16.43 -7.92 4.58
N THR A 80 15.30 -7.89 3.88
CA THR A 80 14.52 -6.68 3.61
C THR A 80 13.07 -6.77 4.08
N ALA A 81 12.71 -7.84 4.80
CA ALA A 81 11.34 -8.06 5.23
C ALA A 81 11.25 -8.65 6.64
N ILE A 82 10.35 -8.10 7.44
CA ILE A 82 9.95 -8.55 8.77
C ILE A 82 8.47 -8.92 8.70
N GLN A 83 8.05 -9.90 9.48
CA GLN A 83 6.63 -10.12 9.73
C GLN A 83 6.31 -10.23 11.22
N ILE A 84 5.14 -9.76 11.59
CA ILE A 84 4.63 -9.79 12.97
C ILE A 84 3.40 -10.68 12.98
N VAL A 85 3.48 -11.81 13.66
CA VAL A 85 2.41 -12.82 13.72
C VAL A 85 1.55 -12.59 14.96
N ASN A 86 0.23 -12.75 14.82
CA ASN A 86 -0.76 -12.51 15.88
C ASN A 86 -0.63 -11.11 16.50
N PHE A 87 -0.58 -10.09 15.64
CA PHE A 87 -0.38 -8.71 16.06
C PHE A 87 -1.68 -8.06 16.53
N THR A 88 -1.63 -7.46 17.72
CA THR A 88 -2.70 -6.66 18.29
C THR A 88 -2.12 -5.36 18.81
N PHE A 89 -2.76 -4.24 18.46
CA PHE A 89 -2.39 -2.90 18.87
C PHE A 89 -3.65 -2.03 18.98
N ASP A 90 -3.89 -1.37 20.12
CA ASP A 90 -5.12 -0.58 20.31
C ASP A 90 -5.11 0.80 19.60
N GLY A 91 -3.95 1.42 19.46
CA GLY A 91 -3.75 2.77 18.93
C GLY A 91 -4.26 3.94 19.78
N ALA A 92 -5.11 3.72 20.78
CA ALA A 92 -5.82 4.78 21.51
C ALA A 92 -4.87 5.62 22.39
N GLN A 93 -3.87 4.99 22.99
CA GLN A 93 -2.89 5.67 23.86
C GLN A 93 -1.60 6.04 23.12
N ALA A 94 -1.55 5.81 21.80
CA ALA A 94 -0.34 5.91 21.00
C ALA A 94 -0.63 6.57 19.63
N PRO A 95 -1.11 7.83 19.61
CA PRO A 95 -1.61 8.50 18.42
C PRO A 95 -0.52 8.83 17.37
N ASP A 96 0.76 8.70 17.73
CA ASP A 96 1.92 8.92 16.87
C ASP A 96 2.82 7.67 16.73
N ALA A 97 2.27 6.48 16.91
CA ALA A 97 3.03 5.23 16.84
C ALA A 97 3.37 4.82 15.40
N PHE A 98 4.60 4.33 15.20
CA PHE A 98 5.10 3.80 13.93
C PHE A 98 5.88 2.50 14.15
N PHE A 99 5.96 1.65 13.12
CA PHE A 99 6.99 0.62 13.08
C PHE A 99 8.35 1.26 12.84
N TRP A 100 9.32 0.86 13.64
CA TRP A 100 10.58 1.59 13.77
C TRP A 100 11.76 0.62 13.87
N LEU A 101 12.83 0.90 13.13
CA LEU A 101 14.11 0.21 13.26
C LEU A 101 15.16 1.18 13.75
N ASP A 102 16.01 0.77 14.68
CA ASP A 102 17.15 1.59 15.13
C ASP A 102 18.46 0.82 15.02
N ARG A 103 19.55 1.54 14.74
CA ARG A 103 20.91 0.99 14.70
C ARG A 103 21.46 0.72 16.11
N GLY A 104 20.86 1.34 17.12
CA GLY A 104 21.10 1.06 18.54
C GLY A 104 20.15 0.01 19.12
N ASN A 105 20.53 -0.53 20.27
CA ASN A 105 19.70 -1.45 21.06
C ASN A 105 18.48 -0.74 21.67
N VAL A 106 18.55 0.58 21.86
CA VAL A 106 17.43 1.37 22.37
C VAL A 106 16.92 2.22 21.21
N PRO A 107 15.63 2.15 20.86
CA PRO A 107 15.05 3.00 19.82
C PRO A 107 15.21 4.48 20.15
N THR A 108 15.59 5.27 19.15
CA THR A 108 15.75 6.71 19.20
C THR A 108 15.00 7.36 18.04
N LYS A 109 14.90 8.70 18.05
CA LYS A 109 14.30 9.46 16.96
C LYS A 109 15.07 9.40 15.63
N ASP A 110 16.32 8.96 15.66
CA ASP A 110 17.20 8.88 14.48
C ASP A 110 17.06 7.52 13.76
N GLY A 111 16.18 6.64 14.25
CA GLY A 111 15.88 5.38 13.58
C GLY A 111 15.09 5.55 12.27
N LEU A 112 14.87 4.42 11.61
CA LEU A 112 14.18 4.29 10.35
C LEU A 112 12.71 3.92 10.57
N LYS A 113 11.82 4.75 10.04
CA LYS A 113 10.39 4.45 9.96
C LYS A 113 10.16 3.37 8.90
N ILE A 114 9.35 2.36 9.23
CA ILE A 114 8.91 1.35 8.25
C ILE A 114 7.44 1.57 7.93
N PRO A 115 7.08 1.81 6.66
CA PRO A 115 5.68 1.87 6.26
C PRO A 115 5.00 0.51 6.47
N SER A 116 3.79 0.53 7.03
CA SER A 116 2.93 -0.66 7.04
C SER A 116 2.12 -0.72 5.75
N PHE A 117 1.60 -1.90 5.42
CA PHE A 117 0.73 -2.05 4.26
C PHE A 117 -0.62 -1.31 4.45
N GLU A 118 -1.15 -1.31 5.68
CA GLU A 118 -2.46 -0.76 6.05
C GLU A 118 -2.44 0.76 6.22
N PHE A 119 -1.37 1.30 6.83
CA PHE A 119 -1.27 2.72 7.19
C PHE A 119 -0.20 3.46 6.37
N GLY A 120 0.56 2.77 5.53
CA GLY A 120 1.70 3.38 4.83
C GLY A 120 2.64 4.03 5.85
N VAL A 121 2.99 5.29 5.57
CA VAL A 121 3.86 6.14 6.41
C VAL A 121 3.11 6.92 7.51
N THR A 122 1.78 6.80 7.62
CA THR A 122 1.01 7.50 8.65
C THR A 122 1.15 6.81 10.01
N PRO A 123 0.80 7.51 11.12
CA PRO A 123 0.67 6.84 12.41
C PRO A 123 -0.22 5.60 12.32
N LEU A 124 0.15 4.57 13.07
CA LEU A 124 -0.56 3.30 13.14
C LEU A 124 -1.86 3.48 13.91
N GLY A 125 -2.94 2.93 13.35
CA GLY A 125 -4.21 2.77 14.05
C GLY A 125 -4.34 1.37 14.66
N ARG A 126 -5.58 1.03 15.04
CA ARG A 126 -5.87 -0.25 15.70
C ARG A 126 -5.60 -1.45 14.78
N TYR A 127 -4.91 -2.46 15.33
CA TYR A 127 -4.82 -3.82 14.80
C TYR A 127 -5.53 -4.77 15.79
N GLU A 128 -6.46 -5.58 15.30
CA GLU A 128 -7.23 -6.52 16.13
C GLU A 128 -6.93 -7.97 15.70
N ASN A 129 -6.03 -8.62 16.44
CA ASN A 129 -5.60 -10.00 16.19
C ASN A 129 -5.25 -10.27 14.72
N ALA A 130 -4.48 -9.36 14.11
CA ALA A 130 -4.01 -9.53 12.75
C ALA A 130 -3.12 -10.77 12.68
N ALA A 131 -3.48 -11.72 11.80
CA ALA A 131 -2.78 -12.99 11.68
C ALA A 131 -1.29 -12.78 11.32
N SER A 132 -1.01 -11.88 10.38
CA SER A 132 0.34 -11.44 10.04
C SER A 132 0.33 -9.97 9.57
N VAL A 133 1.32 -9.20 9.99
CA VAL A 133 1.64 -7.86 9.45
C VAL A 133 3.02 -7.94 8.83
N VAL A 134 3.10 -7.75 7.52
CA VAL A 134 4.37 -7.81 6.77
C VAL A 134 4.90 -6.41 6.53
N LEU A 135 6.16 -6.21 6.89
CA LEU A 135 6.88 -4.95 6.77
C LEU A 135 8.04 -5.10 5.79
N ILE A 136 8.01 -4.32 4.72
CA ILE A 136 9.10 -4.25 3.74
C ILE A 136 9.95 -3.02 4.06
N LEU A 137 11.26 -3.24 4.26
CA LEU A 137 12.18 -2.16 4.60
C LEU A 137 12.34 -1.20 3.41
N PRO A 138 12.24 0.13 3.61
CA PRO A 138 12.44 1.11 2.55
C PRO A 138 13.90 1.20 2.11
N GLY A 139 14.17 1.83 0.95
CA GLY A 139 15.51 2.30 0.59
C GLY A 139 16.61 1.25 0.40
N LEU A 140 16.26 -0.01 0.12
CA LEU A 140 17.21 -1.14 0.07
C LEU A 140 17.95 -1.38 1.41
N HIS A 141 17.43 -0.86 2.52
CA HIS A 141 17.99 -1.13 3.84
C HIS A 141 17.90 -2.63 4.17
N LYS A 142 18.92 -3.13 4.87
CA LYS A 142 18.98 -4.51 5.34
C LYS A 142 18.78 -4.58 6.84
N ILE A 143 18.04 -5.58 7.30
CA ILE A 143 17.76 -5.82 8.72
C ILE A 143 19.05 -5.97 9.54
N SER A 144 20.10 -6.51 8.92
CA SER A 144 21.43 -6.69 9.52
C SER A 144 22.12 -5.38 9.93
N ALA A 145 21.69 -4.23 9.38
CA ALA A 145 22.19 -2.91 9.75
C ALA A 145 21.56 -2.35 11.05
N PHE A 146 20.54 -3.02 11.60
CA PHE A 146 19.78 -2.55 12.75
C PHE A 146 19.99 -3.47 13.97
N ARG A 147 19.64 -2.96 15.14
CA ARG A 147 19.81 -3.62 16.44
C ARG A 147 18.53 -3.65 17.28
N SER A 148 17.53 -2.84 16.95
CA SER A 148 16.21 -2.95 17.56
C SER A 148 15.09 -2.72 16.54
N PHE A 149 13.97 -3.40 16.77
CA PHE A 149 12.70 -3.20 16.09
C PHE A 149 11.65 -2.80 17.14
N ALA A 150 10.87 -1.76 16.89
CA ALA A 150 9.98 -1.20 17.89
C ALA A 150 8.67 -0.66 17.31
N LEU A 151 7.70 -0.53 18.21
CA LEU A 151 6.60 0.40 18.08
C LEU A 151 7.01 1.70 18.78
N PHE A 152 7.24 2.76 18.01
CA PHE A 152 7.86 3.99 18.52
C PHE A 152 7.04 5.23 18.17
N GLY A 153 6.81 6.08 19.17
CA GLY A 153 6.19 7.40 19.02
C GLY A 153 7.23 8.44 18.63
N HIS A 154 7.23 8.87 17.38
CA HIS A 154 8.29 9.76 16.87
C HIS A 154 8.22 11.17 17.47
N LYS A 155 7.01 11.70 17.73
CA LYS A 155 6.83 13.07 18.23
C LYS A 155 7.18 13.18 19.71
N TYR A 156 6.87 12.16 20.49
CA TYR A 156 7.08 12.13 21.94
C TYR A 156 8.30 11.30 22.36
N GLU A 157 9.06 10.78 21.39
CA GLU A 157 10.23 9.91 21.58
C GLU A 157 9.92 8.72 22.53
N HIS A 158 8.73 8.15 22.41
CA HIS A 158 8.21 7.14 23.34
C HIS A 158 8.31 5.72 22.77
N ASN A 159 8.95 4.80 23.50
CA ASN A 159 9.02 3.40 23.13
C ASN A 159 7.85 2.61 23.73
N TYR A 160 6.85 2.31 22.90
CA TYR A 160 5.67 1.54 23.32
C TYR A 160 5.98 0.04 23.50
N GLY A 161 6.96 -0.48 22.77
CA GLY A 161 7.37 -1.88 22.78
C GLY A 161 8.51 -2.10 21.82
N SER A 162 9.52 -2.88 22.21
CA SER A 162 10.69 -3.13 21.34
C SER A 162 11.26 -4.52 21.52
N VAL A 163 11.77 -5.07 20.42
CA VAL A 163 12.50 -6.33 20.33
C VAL A 163 13.93 -6.03 19.91
N GLN A 164 14.89 -6.70 20.56
CA GLN A 164 16.30 -6.61 20.18
C GLN A 164 16.59 -7.52 18.99
N ILE A 165 17.30 -7.02 17.99
CA ILE A 165 17.78 -7.80 16.85
C ILE A 165 19.14 -8.40 17.22
N PRO A 166 19.26 -9.74 17.31
CA PRO A 166 20.52 -10.37 17.74
C PRO A 166 21.66 -10.09 16.76
N GLU A 167 22.88 -9.83 17.26
CA GLU A 167 24.04 -9.60 16.40
C GLU A 167 24.39 -10.82 15.53
N ALA A 168 24.15 -12.02 16.04
CA ALA A 168 24.37 -13.29 15.35
C ALA A 168 23.11 -13.80 14.63
N LEU A 169 22.21 -12.91 14.20
CA LEU A 169 21.00 -13.27 13.46
C LEU A 169 21.35 -13.98 12.15
N VAL A 170 20.82 -15.21 11.99
CA VAL A 170 21.00 -15.99 10.76
C VAL A 170 19.80 -15.77 9.85
N VAL A 171 19.87 -14.72 9.02
CA VAL A 171 18.77 -14.34 8.12
C VAL A 171 18.57 -15.37 7.00
N PRO A 172 17.33 -15.82 6.71
CA PRO A 172 17.04 -16.69 5.57
C PRO A 172 17.35 -15.98 4.23
N LYS A 173 17.92 -16.72 3.26
CA LYS A 173 18.39 -16.13 1.99
C LYS A 173 17.87 -16.89 0.78
N PRO A 174 17.42 -16.18 -0.27
CA PRO A 174 17.17 -16.77 -1.58
C PRO A 174 18.39 -17.54 -2.08
N GLN A 175 18.17 -18.59 -2.86
CA GLN A 175 19.23 -19.48 -3.32
C GLN A 175 19.11 -19.78 -4.81
N PHE A 176 20.21 -19.63 -5.54
CA PHE A 176 20.28 -20.11 -6.93
C PHE A 176 20.45 -21.63 -6.97
N LEU A 177 19.76 -22.26 -7.92
CA LEU A 177 20.03 -23.64 -8.29
C LEU A 177 21.36 -23.72 -9.04
N MET A 178 22.02 -24.88 -8.92
CA MET A 178 23.29 -25.14 -9.62
C MET A 178 23.12 -25.28 -11.12
N ASN A 179 21.94 -25.73 -11.56
CA ASN A 179 21.63 -26.05 -12.94
C ASN A 179 20.47 -25.20 -13.46
N GLU A 180 20.41 -25.09 -14.78
CA GLU A 180 19.35 -24.39 -15.51
C GLU A 180 18.34 -25.39 -16.07
N LEU A 181 17.16 -24.89 -16.44
CA LEU A 181 16.18 -25.68 -17.17
C LEU A 181 16.73 -25.99 -18.56
N ARG A 182 16.73 -27.27 -18.95
CA ARG A 182 17.16 -27.70 -20.29
C ARG A 182 16.25 -28.78 -20.85
N GLY A 183 15.99 -28.69 -22.15
CA GLY A 183 15.18 -29.65 -22.89
C GLY A 183 15.64 -29.83 -24.33
N SER A 184 15.39 -31.00 -24.91
CA SER A 184 15.76 -31.32 -26.30
C SER A 184 14.66 -31.01 -27.31
N ARG A 185 13.46 -30.64 -26.84
CA ARG A 185 12.28 -30.36 -27.66
C ARG A 185 11.83 -28.92 -27.48
N TYR A 186 11.30 -28.34 -28.56
CA TYR A 186 10.67 -27.01 -28.56
C TYR A 186 11.51 -25.91 -27.90
N ASN A 187 12.84 -25.99 -28.01
CA ASN A 187 13.77 -25.00 -27.48
C ASN A 187 13.53 -24.65 -25.99
N VAL A 188 13.22 -25.65 -25.15
CA VAL A 188 13.09 -25.45 -23.70
C VAL A 188 14.47 -25.16 -23.10
N GLY A 189 14.61 -23.97 -22.52
CA GLY A 189 15.83 -23.54 -21.86
C GLY A 189 15.59 -22.39 -20.88
N SER A 190 16.51 -22.16 -19.95
CA SER A 190 16.55 -20.94 -19.13
C SER A 190 17.99 -20.49 -18.89
N GLY A 191 18.16 -19.27 -18.41
CA GLY A 191 19.31 -18.87 -17.62
C GLY A 191 19.19 -19.38 -16.17
N PRO A 192 19.87 -18.71 -15.20
CA PRO A 192 19.83 -19.09 -13.80
C PRO A 192 18.41 -19.22 -13.23
N ILE A 193 18.25 -20.07 -12.22
CA ILE A 193 16.97 -20.24 -11.52
C ILE A 193 17.19 -19.90 -10.04
N LEU A 194 16.38 -18.97 -9.54
CA LEU A 194 16.42 -18.48 -8.17
C LEU A 194 15.21 -19.01 -7.40
N ILE A 195 15.49 -19.75 -6.34
CA ILE A 195 14.52 -20.04 -5.29
C ILE A 195 14.41 -18.79 -4.43
N ILE A 196 13.31 -18.04 -4.58
CA ILE A 196 13.10 -16.78 -3.84
C ILE A 196 12.73 -17.10 -2.39
N ASP A 197 11.78 -18.00 -2.21
CA ASP A 197 11.24 -18.45 -0.92
C ASP A 197 10.74 -19.90 -1.04
N ARG A 198 10.09 -20.42 0.00
CA ARG A 198 9.60 -21.80 0.06
C ARG A 198 8.55 -22.18 -1.00
N ARG A 199 7.97 -21.22 -1.72
CA ARG A 199 6.93 -21.46 -2.74
C ARG A 199 7.12 -20.66 -4.03
N THR A 200 8.04 -19.70 -4.08
CA THR A 200 8.26 -18.85 -5.25
C THR A 200 9.57 -19.21 -5.95
N ILE A 201 9.48 -19.51 -7.25
CA ILE A 201 10.65 -19.73 -8.12
C ILE A 201 10.70 -18.63 -9.17
N LYS A 202 11.88 -18.02 -9.35
CA LYS A 202 12.16 -17.12 -10.47
C LYS A 202 13.10 -17.80 -11.48
N ILE A 203 12.70 -17.80 -12.74
CA ILE A 203 13.40 -18.42 -13.86
C ILE A 203 13.86 -17.30 -14.78
N PHE A 204 15.16 -17.08 -14.86
CA PHE A 204 15.72 -16.02 -15.69
C PHE A 204 15.81 -16.48 -17.14
N GLY A 205 15.53 -15.57 -18.09
CA GLY A 205 15.78 -15.81 -19.51
C GLY A 205 15.13 -17.08 -20.08
N PHE A 206 13.86 -17.35 -19.73
CA PHE A 206 13.15 -18.55 -20.17
C PHE A 206 12.91 -18.56 -21.70
N THR A 207 13.12 -19.73 -22.31
CA THR A 207 12.93 -19.99 -23.74
C THR A 207 12.07 -21.23 -23.95
N PHE A 208 11.12 -21.13 -24.89
CA PHE A 208 10.19 -22.19 -25.25
C PHE A 208 9.44 -21.82 -26.54
N ASP A 209 9.39 -22.72 -27.53
CA ASP A 209 8.60 -22.61 -28.76
C ASP A 209 7.17 -23.11 -28.52
N GLY A 210 6.43 -22.45 -27.61
CA GLY A 210 5.06 -22.80 -27.26
C GLY A 210 4.08 -22.72 -28.45
N ASP A 211 4.38 -21.88 -29.44
CA ASP A 211 3.62 -21.76 -30.69
C ASP A 211 3.66 -23.00 -31.59
N LYS A 212 4.64 -23.89 -31.35
CA LYS A 212 4.79 -25.17 -32.07
C LYS A 212 4.45 -26.38 -31.23
N ALA A 213 4.45 -26.23 -29.90
CA ALA A 213 4.15 -27.31 -28.99
C ALA A 213 2.64 -27.60 -28.96
N PRO A 214 2.19 -28.85 -28.76
CA PRO A 214 0.76 -29.15 -28.65
C PRO A 214 0.10 -28.52 -27.41
N ASP A 215 0.83 -28.54 -26.30
CA ASP A 215 0.61 -27.77 -25.08
C ASP A 215 1.93 -27.77 -24.27
N GLY A 216 2.02 -26.89 -23.27
CA GLY A 216 3.17 -26.81 -22.38
C GLY A 216 2.81 -26.07 -21.10
N TYR A 217 3.21 -26.65 -19.96
CA TYR A 217 2.97 -26.09 -18.64
C TYR A 217 4.25 -26.13 -17.82
N PHE A 218 4.43 -25.17 -16.92
CA PHE A 218 5.33 -25.41 -15.80
C PHE A 218 4.74 -26.50 -14.91
N PHE A 219 5.58 -27.45 -14.54
CA PHE A 219 5.18 -28.67 -13.85
C PHE A 219 6.25 -29.00 -12.81
N VAL A 220 5.84 -29.24 -11.58
CA VAL A 220 6.74 -29.65 -10.49
C VAL A 220 6.27 -30.96 -9.90
N GLY A 221 7.16 -31.69 -9.27
CA GLY A 221 6.77 -32.95 -8.67
C GLY A 221 7.88 -33.61 -7.88
N ARG A 222 7.58 -34.82 -7.42
CA ARG A 222 8.47 -35.65 -6.61
C ARG A 222 8.97 -36.86 -7.39
N GLY A 223 10.01 -37.47 -6.85
CA GLY A 223 10.62 -38.68 -7.38
C GLY A 223 11.80 -38.41 -8.33
N PRO A 224 12.52 -39.48 -8.69
CA PRO A 224 13.79 -39.38 -9.42
C PRO A 224 13.62 -38.94 -10.88
N ASN A 225 12.40 -38.98 -11.43
CA ASN A 225 12.11 -38.65 -12.82
C ASN A 225 10.81 -37.87 -12.92
N VAL A 226 10.71 -37.01 -13.94
CA VAL A 226 9.49 -36.28 -14.28
C VAL A 226 8.42 -37.27 -14.75
N ALA A 227 7.31 -37.35 -14.02
CA ALA A 227 6.20 -38.25 -14.30
C ALA A 227 4.85 -37.54 -14.14
N TYR A 228 3.86 -37.95 -14.93
CA TYR A 228 2.53 -37.34 -14.98
C TYR A 228 1.77 -37.41 -13.64
N ASP A 229 1.86 -38.56 -12.97
CA ASP A 229 1.18 -38.89 -11.73
C ASP A 229 1.94 -38.45 -10.47
N ALA A 230 3.17 -37.96 -10.64
CA ALA A 230 4.02 -37.49 -9.55
C ALA A 230 4.21 -35.97 -9.52
N GLY A 231 3.43 -35.22 -10.30
CA GLY A 231 3.55 -33.77 -10.37
C GLY A 231 2.24 -33.00 -10.56
N VAL A 232 2.36 -31.68 -10.46
CA VAL A 232 1.26 -30.71 -10.55
C VAL A 232 1.66 -29.54 -11.44
N LYS A 233 0.67 -28.95 -12.12
CA LYS A 233 0.85 -27.72 -12.90
C LYS A 233 1.09 -26.55 -11.95
N VAL A 234 1.95 -25.62 -12.36
CA VAL A 234 2.31 -24.44 -11.57
C VAL A 234 1.90 -23.17 -12.33
N PRO A 235 1.19 -22.22 -11.69
CA PRO A 235 0.81 -20.96 -12.31
C PRO A 235 2.02 -20.07 -12.57
N ILE A 236 1.98 -19.33 -13.68
CA ILE A 236 2.87 -18.19 -13.92
C ILE A 236 2.25 -16.94 -13.29
N ARG A 237 2.98 -16.30 -12.38
CA ARG A 237 2.54 -15.10 -11.68
C ARG A 237 2.23 -13.97 -12.68
N GLY A 238 1.06 -13.35 -12.53
CA GLY A 238 0.57 -12.28 -13.41
C GLY A 238 -0.04 -12.76 -14.73
N ARG A 239 -0.04 -14.08 -14.99
CA ARG A 239 -0.69 -14.70 -16.17
C ARG A 239 -1.80 -15.67 -15.78
N ASP A 240 -1.52 -16.56 -14.83
CA ASP A 240 -2.43 -17.64 -14.40
C ASP A 240 -2.93 -17.41 -12.96
N THR A 241 -3.98 -18.13 -12.57
CA THR A 241 -4.38 -18.31 -11.16
C THR A 241 -4.23 -19.79 -10.76
N PRO A 242 -4.19 -20.13 -9.46
CA PRO A 242 -4.17 -21.53 -9.02
C PRO A 242 -5.32 -22.38 -9.57
N GLU A 243 -6.49 -21.77 -9.79
CA GLU A 243 -7.69 -22.42 -10.31
C GLU A 243 -7.69 -22.52 -11.85
N LEU A 244 -6.99 -21.61 -12.52
CA LEU A 244 -6.94 -21.52 -13.98
C LEU A 244 -5.51 -21.38 -14.49
N ILE A 245 -4.88 -22.52 -14.75
CA ILE A 245 -3.55 -22.60 -15.36
C ILE A 245 -3.69 -22.94 -16.85
N THR A 246 -3.27 -22.02 -17.70
CA THR A 246 -3.40 -22.13 -19.17
C THR A 246 -2.12 -22.65 -19.83
N ALA A 247 -2.24 -23.28 -21.00
CA ALA A 247 -1.08 -23.74 -21.75
C ALA A 247 -0.28 -22.56 -22.29
N MET A 248 1.05 -22.64 -22.24
CA MET A 248 1.97 -21.73 -22.92
C MET A 248 1.90 -21.96 -24.43
N ASN A 249 1.12 -21.15 -25.14
CA ASN A 249 0.93 -21.23 -26.60
C ASN A 249 1.73 -20.16 -27.35
N GLU A 250 2.34 -19.25 -26.61
CA GLU A 250 3.19 -18.17 -27.06
C GLU A 250 4.67 -18.57 -27.06
N ARG A 251 5.46 -17.74 -27.73
CA ARG A 251 6.86 -17.99 -27.99
C ARG A 251 7.74 -17.23 -27.00
N TYR A 252 8.51 -17.95 -26.20
CA TYR A 252 9.42 -17.41 -25.21
C TYR A 252 10.85 -17.34 -25.77
N ARG A 253 11.49 -16.18 -25.63
CA ARG A 253 12.78 -15.85 -26.27
C ARG A 253 13.86 -15.38 -25.28
N GLY A 254 13.61 -15.52 -23.98
CA GLY A 254 14.55 -15.12 -22.93
C GLY A 254 14.57 -13.63 -22.60
N GLY A 255 13.69 -12.83 -23.22
CA GLY A 255 13.58 -11.39 -22.93
C GLY A 255 12.80 -11.05 -21.66
N GLN A 256 12.13 -12.02 -21.04
CA GLN A 256 11.34 -11.85 -19.83
C GLN A 256 11.61 -12.98 -18.85
N ASP A 257 11.79 -12.63 -17.58
CA ASP A 257 11.89 -13.58 -16.48
C ASP A 257 10.50 -14.12 -16.13
N ILE A 258 10.44 -15.39 -15.73
CA ILE A 258 9.21 -16.01 -15.25
C ILE A 258 9.27 -16.11 -13.73
N ILE A 259 8.17 -15.79 -13.07
CA ILE A 259 7.97 -16.08 -11.66
C ILE A 259 6.82 -17.07 -11.56
N THR A 260 7.01 -18.18 -10.86
CA THR A 260 6.01 -19.22 -10.67
C THR A 260 5.79 -19.49 -9.19
N ASP A 261 4.52 -19.66 -8.82
CA ASP A 261 4.10 -19.87 -7.44
C ASP A 261 3.65 -21.31 -7.25
N LEU A 262 4.34 -22.07 -6.41
CA LEU A 262 3.95 -23.44 -6.08
C LEU A 262 2.56 -23.43 -5.42
N PRO A 263 1.71 -24.45 -5.69
CA PRO A 263 0.42 -24.61 -5.01
C PRO A 263 0.58 -24.71 -3.48
N ASP A 264 -0.51 -24.50 -2.74
CA ASP A 264 -0.49 -24.40 -1.26
C ASP A 264 0.07 -25.64 -0.57
N GLU A 265 -0.16 -26.81 -1.16
CA GLU A 265 0.30 -28.10 -0.66
C GLU A 265 1.75 -28.46 -1.06
N TYR A 266 2.43 -27.58 -1.81
CA TYR A 266 3.81 -27.76 -2.26
C TYR A 266 4.77 -26.76 -1.62
N ASP A 267 5.98 -27.24 -1.39
CA ASP A 267 7.10 -26.50 -0.85
C ASP A 267 8.34 -26.89 -1.65
N ILE A 268 9.28 -25.97 -1.84
CA ILE A 268 10.54 -26.23 -2.55
C ILE A 268 11.31 -27.40 -1.95
N ASN A 269 11.32 -27.56 -0.62
CA ASN A 269 11.98 -28.69 0.03
C ASN A 269 11.23 -30.03 -0.16
N HIS A 270 10.03 -29.99 -0.76
CA HIS A 270 9.20 -31.15 -1.04
C HIS A 270 8.99 -31.41 -2.54
N ILE A 271 9.79 -30.80 -3.42
CA ILE A 271 9.80 -31.12 -4.85
C ILE A 271 11.22 -31.50 -5.30
N ASP A 272 11.31 -32.39 -6.27
CA ASP A 272 12.57 -32.93 -6.78
C ASP A 272 12.93 -32.36 -8.16
N TRP A 273 11.97 -31.79 -8.89
CA TRP A 273 12.18 -31.26 -10.23
C TRP A 273 11.17 -30.16 -10.60
N LEU A 274 11.61 -29.26 -11.48
CA LEU A 274 10.80 -28.30 -12.22
C LEU A 274 10.94 -28.58 -13.71
N SER A 275 9.83 -28.64 -14.44
CA SER A 275 9.76 -29.08 -15.83
C SER A 275 8.85 -28.19 -16.68
N VAL A 276 9.14 -28.14 -17.98
CA VAL A 276 8.15 -27.81 -19.00
C VAL A 276 7.57 -29.12 -19.52
N TYR A 277 6.29 -29.31 -19.26
CA TYR A 277 5.61 -30.59 -19.46
C TYR A 277 4.42 -30.46 -20.41
N CYS A 278 4.35 -31.37 -21.38
CA CYS A 278 3.23 -31.54 -22.29
C CYS A 278 2.19 -32.43 -21.62
N TYR A 279 1.14 -31.81 -21.11
CA TYR A 279 0.12 -32.52 -20.34
C TYR A 279 -0.73 -33.42 -21.24
N LYS A 280 -1.07 -32.93 -22.45
CA LYS A 280 -1.87 -33.65 -23.45
C LYS A 280 -1.27 -35.00 -23.87
N PHE A 281 0.05 -35.06 -24.04
CA PHE A 281 0.74 -36.28 -24.48
C PHE A 281 1.62 -36.92 -23.42
N ARG A 282 1.64 -36.37 -22.20
CA ARG A 282 2.43 -36.87 -21.06
C ARG A 282 3.93 -36.95 -21.34
N VAL A 283 4.48 -35.90 -21.97
CA VAL A 283 5.89 -35.83 -22.37
C VAL A 283 6.60 -34.70 -21.64
N ASN A 284 7.72 -35.03 -20.99
CA ASN A 284 8.67 -34.04 -20.48
C ASN A 284 9.43 -33.40 -21.66
N PHE A 285 9.30 -32.08 -21.85
CA PHE A 285 10.06 -31.37 -22.88
C PHE A 285 11.43 -30.90 -22.39
N GLY A 286 11.56 -30.66 -21.10
CA GLY A 286 12.79 -30.27 -20.41
C GLY A 286 12.56 -30.10 -18.92
N HIS A 287 13.60 -30.30 -18.13
CA HIS A 287 13.51 -30.15 -16.67
C HIS A 287 14.84 -29.76 -16.05
N VAL A 288 14.77 -29.32 -14.80
CA VAL A 288 15.89 -29.09 -13.90
C VAL A 288 15.63 -29.82 -12.59
N PRO A 289 16.61 -30.55 -12.03
CA PRO A 289 16.48 -31.11 -10.70
C PRO A 289 16.56 -30.01 -9.63
N ILE A 290 15.68 -30.08 -8.63
CA ILE A 290 15.69 -29.22 -7.45
C ILE A 290 16.47 -29.94 -6.35
N THR A 291 17.77 -29.69 -6.27
CA THR A 291 18.67 -30.37 -5.33
C THR A 291 19.54 -29.37 -4.58
N ASN A 292 20.01 -29.76 -3.38
CA ASN A 292 20.91 -28.95 -2.54
C ASN A 292 20.33 -27.60 -2.12
N VAL A 293 19.00 -27.47 -2.03
CA VAL A 293 18.36 -26.27 -1.50
C VAL A 293 18.41 -26.30 0.02
N SER A 294 18.83 -25.18 0.62
CA SER A 294 18.87 -25.00 2.07
C SER A 294 17.48 -25.20 2.70
N GLN A 295 17.45 -25.73 3.92
CA GLN A 295 16.23 -25.75 4.74
C GLN A 295 15.88 -24.36 5.29
N ARG A 296 16.81 -23.40 5.24
CA ARG A 296 16.68 -22.02 5.74
C ARG A 296 16.58 -20.98 4.61
N ILE A 297 15.74 -21.26 3.62
CA ILE A 297 15.30 -20.27 2.64
C ILE A 297 14.17 -19.41 3.23
N PRO A 298 13.89 -18.20 2.70
CA PRO A 298 12.82 -17.36 3.23
C PRO A 298 11.47 -18.08 3.22
N PRO A 299 10.62 -17.88 4.25
CA PRO A 299 9.25 -18.39 4.23
C PRO A 299 8.46 -17.75 3.09
N TYR A 300 7.41 -18.43 2.63
CA TYR A 300 6.49 -17.84 1.67
C TYR A 300 5.62 -16.79 2.36
N VAL A 301 5.64 -15.57 1.85
CA VAL A 301 4.80 -14.48 2.32
C VAL A 301 3.73 -14.21 1.27
N ALA A 302 2.47 -14.50 1.63
CA ALA A 302 1.35 -14.22 0.74
C ALA A 302 1.28 -12.72 0.42
N PRO A 303 0.88 -12.35 -0.82
CA PRO A 303 0.60 -10.96 -1.16
C PRO A 303 -0.34 -10.33 -0.13
N GLN A 304 0.09 -9.24 0.49
CA GLN A 304 -0.71 -8.55 1.48
C GLN A 304 -1.95 -7.94 0.80
N LYS A 305 -3.11 -8.11 1.42
CA LYS A 305 -4.38 -7.46 1.05
C LYS A 305 -4.79 -6.59 2.23
N ARG A 306 -5.24 -5.36 2.00
CA ARG A 306 -5.57 -4.50 3.14
C ARG A 306 -6.79 -5.09 3.81
N TYR A 307 -6.89 -4.92 5.11
CA TYR A 307 -8.14 -5.23 5.82
C TYR A 307 -9.33 -4.56 5.12
N ASP A 308 -9.11 -3.31 4.69
CA ASP A 308 -10.07 -2.57 3.88
C ASP A 308 -10.10 -3.02 2.42
N ASP A 309 -9.17 -3.76 1.81
CA ASP A 309 -9.32 -4.19 0.40
C ASP A 309 -10.46 -5.20 0.25
N THR A 310 -10.67 -6.10 1.21
CA THR A 310 -11.85 -7.01 1.13
C THR A 310 -13.19 -6.28 1.25
N GLU A 311 -13.22 -5.12 1.90
CA GLU A 311 -14.43 -4.28 2.06
C GLU A 311 -14.50 -3.14 1.03
N LEU A 312 -13.38 -2.56 0.62
CA LEU A 312 -13.23 -1.55 -0.45
C LEU A 312 -13.40 -2.18 -1.81
N ASP A 313 -12.99 -3.44 -2.03
CA ASP A 313 -13.31 -4.16 -3.26
C ASP A 313 -14.82 -4.46 -3.36
N LYS A 314 -15.57 -4.38 -2.24
CA LYS A 314 -17.04 -4.37 -2.23
C LYS A 314 -17.62 -2.96 -2.40
N VAL A 315 -16.82 -1.90 -2.26
CA VAL A 315 -17.25 -0.50 -2.34
C VAL A 315 -16.71 0.12 -3.62
N GLU A 316 -17.58 0.31 -4.60
CA GLU A 316 -17.23 0.98 -5.85
C GLU A 316 -16.80 2.44 -5.58
N GLY A 317 -15.52 2.72 -5.83
CA GLY A 317 -14.95 4.06 -5.74
C GLY A 317 -15.55 5.01 -6.76
N TRP A 318 -15.57 6.30 -6.44
CA TRP A 318 -15.97 7.32 -7.40
C TRP A 318 -14.97 7.40 -8.56
N PRO A 319 -15.44 7.64 -9.79
CA PRO A 319 -14.55 7.92 -10.91
C PRO A 319 -13.61 9.08 -10.60
N VAL A 320 -12.33 8.90 -10.90
CA VAL A 320 -11.31 9.94 -10.74
C VAL A 320 -11.42 10.92 -11.90
N ASN A 321 -11.52 12.22 -11.61
CA ASN A 321 -11.56 13.24 -12.66
C ASN A 321 -10.15 13.44 -13.23
N THR A 322 -10.05 13.91 -14.48
CA THR A 322 -8.76 14.18 -15.12
C THR A 322 -8.74 15.60 -15.66
N LEU A 323 -7.72 16.37 -15.29
CA LEU A 323 -7.51 17.74 -15.74
C LEU A 323 -6.31 17.80 -16.67
N LEU A 324 -6.55 18.14 -17.94
CA LEU A 324 -5.48 18.23 -18.93
C LEU A 324 -4.90 19.65 -18.97
N GLY A 325 -3.56 19.73 -18.98
CA GLY A 325 -2.80 20.95 -19.20
C GLY A 325 -2.80 21.36 -20.68
N THR A 326 -3.95 21.82 -21.17
CA THR A 326 -4.18 22.28 -22.55
C THR A 326 -3.74 23.72 -22.76
N GLU A 327 -3.76 24.23 -24.00
CA GLU A 327 -3.49 25.64 -24.30
C GLU A 327 -4.40 26.60 -23.52
N GLY A 328 -5.61 26.17 -23.16
CA GLY A 328 -6.57 26.94 -22.35
C GLY A 328 -6.46 26.70 -20.84
N ARG A 329 -5.69 25.70 -20.38
CA ARG A 329 -5.54 25.38 -18.95
C ARG A 329 -4.07 25.24 -18.58
N HIS A 330 -3.45 26.37 -18.22
CA HIS A 330 -2.10 26.38 -17.64
C HIS A 330 -2.10 26.59 -16.12
N ASN A 331 -3.26 26.90 -15.53
CA ASN A 331 -3.40 27.21 -14.11
C ASN A 331 -4.16 26.11 -13.39
N PHE A 332 -3.61 25.69 -12.24
CA PHE A 332 -4.21 24.69 -11.37
C PHE A 332 -4.23 25.22 -9.93
N THR A 333 -5.41 25.26 -9.33
CA THR A 333 -5.65 25.83 -8.01
C THR A 333 -5.80 24.71 -6.98
N PHE A 334 -5.01 24.76 -5.92
CA PHE A 334 -4.95 23.75 -4.87
C PHE A 334 -5.59 24.28 -3.62
N GLN A 335 -6.68 23.63 -3.20
CA GLN A 335 -7.49 24.00 -2.04
C GLN A 335 -7.73 22.78 -1.16
N LEU A 336 -7.99 22.99 0.12
CA LEU A 336 -8.27 21.90 1.05
C LEU A 336 -9.72 21.45 0.93
N GLY A 337 -9.98 20.14 1.00
CA GLY A 337 -11.34 19.61 1.06
C GLY A 337 -11.42 18.26 1.78
N PRO A 338 -12.62 17.82 2.20
CA PRO A 338 -12.80 16.53 2.86
C PRO A 338 -12.47 15.37 1.89
N PRO A 339 -12.02 14.21 2.40
CA PRO A 339 -11.60 13.09 1.57
C PRO A 339 -12.75 12.38 0.83
N GLY A 340 -14.02 12.63 1.18
CA GLY A 340 -15.16 12.03 0.49
C GLY A 340 -15.45 10.58 0.88
N GLY A 341 -15.28 10.23 2.17
CA GLY A 341 -15.61 8.90 2.69
C GLY A 341 -14.73 7.78 2.12
N ARG A 342 -15.28 6.56 2.07
CA ARG A 342 -14.59 5.39 1.51
C ARG A 342 -14.56 5.43 -0.02
N ARG A 343 -15.58 6.03 -0.65
CA ARG A 343 -15.71 6.09 -2.11
C ARG A 343 -14.82 7.15 -2.77
N GLY A 344 -14.41 8.20 -2.03
CA GLY A 344 -13.55 9.27 -2.53
C GLY A 344 -12.04 8.94 -2.50
N TYR A 345 -11.25 9.79 -1.84
CA TYR A 345 -9.79 9.70 -1.82
C TYR A 345 -9.28 8.33 -1.36
N GLN A 346 -9.93 7.70 -0.40
CA GLN A 346 -9.48 6.42 0.13
C GLN A 346 -9.50 5.31 -0.93
N SER A 347 -10.54 5.25 -1.77
CA SER A 347 -10.62 4.31 -2.89
C SER A 347 -9.66 4.71 -4.02
N MET A 348 -9.64 6.01 -4.38
CA MET A 348 -8.75 6.58 -5.40
C MET A 348 -7.29 6.26 -5.11
N ALA A 349 -6.80 6.66 -3.95
CA ALA A 349 -5.38 6.57 -3.61
C ALA A 349 -4.97 5.24 -3.01
N ARG A 350 -5.94 4.36 -2.72
CA ARG A 350 -5.75 3.20 -1.85
C ARG A 350 -4.87 3.65 -0.68
N ALA A 351 -5.35 4.60 0.12
CA ALA A 351 -4.60 5.17 1.24
C ALA A 351 -5.56 5.80 2.25
N ARG A 352 -5.23 5.73 3.55
CA ARG A 352 -5.99 6.46 4.57
C ARG A 352 -5.62 7.94 4.52
N ALA A 353 -6.60 8.79 4.27
CA ALA A 353 -6.44 10.23 4.27
C ALA A 353 -6.43 10.81 5.68
N GLY A 354 -5.82 11.98 5.84
CA GLY A 354 -6.04 12.84 7.00
C GLY A 354 -7.41 13.52 6.96
N LYS A 355 -7.58 14.58 7.76
CA LYS A 355 -8.82 15.36 7.81
C LYS A 355 -9.18 16.03 6.48
N PHE A 356 -8.16 16.49 5.76
CA PHE A 356 -8.31 17.14 4.46
C PHE A 356 -7.37 16.52 3.43
N VAL A 357 -7.73 16.65 2.17
CA VAL A 357 -6.93 16.29 1.00
C VAL A 357 -6.89 17.45 0.01
N TRP A 358 -6.00 17.37 -0.97
CA TRP A 358 -5.92 18.37 -2.04
C TRP A 358 -7.06 18.22 -3.03
N TYR A 359 -7.82 19.28 -3.22
CA TYR A 359 -8.68 19.47 -4.37
C TYR A 359 -7.95 20.35 -5.39
N VAL A 360 -7.91 19.89 -6.64
CA VAL A 360 -7.35 20.62 -7.78
C VAL A 360 -8.52 21.21 -8.56
N ASN A 361 -8.56 22.54 -8.66
CA ASN A 361 -9.68 23.31 -9.18
C ASN A 361 -11.03 22.91 -8.55
N GLY A 362 -10.99 22.54 -7.27
CA GLY A 362 -12.16 22.09 -6.50
C GLY A 362 -12.53 20.62 -6.67
N TYR A 363 -11.71 19.79 -7.33
CA TYR A 363 -11.99 18.36 -7.54
C TYR A 363 -10.88 17.42 -7.05
N LEU A 364 -11.24 16.19 -6.71
CA LEU A 364 -10.30 15.07 -6.69
C LEU A 364 -9.98 14.69 -8.14
N ALA A 365 -8.74 14.93 -8.57
CA ALA A 365 -8.38 14.80 -9.98
C ALA A 365 -6.92 14.42 -10.20
N ASP A 366 -6.65 13.67 -11.28
CA ASP A 366 -5.33 13.55 -11.88
C ASP A 366 -5.01 14.75 -12.78
N ILE A 367 -3.73 15.07 -12.92
CA ILE A 367 -3.27 16.17 -13.77
C ILE A 367 -2.37 15.62 -14.88
N TYR A 368 -2.58 16.07 -16.12
CA TYR A 368 -1.64 15.83 -17.23
C TYR A 368 -0.92 17.11 -17.61
N LEU A 369 0.40 17.07 -17.67
CA LEU A 369 1.24 18.19 -18.06
C LEU A 369 2.11 17.82 -19.27
N LYS A 370 2.20 18.74 -20.22
CA LYS A 370 3.07 18.61 -21.38
C LYS A 370 4.49 19.11 -21.07
N ARG A 371 5.51 18.35 -21.46
CA ARG A 371 6.92 18.79 -21.34
C ARG A 371 7.18 20.07 -22.13
N GLY A 372 8.00 20.96 -21.56
CA GLY A 372 8.37 22.25 -22.14
C GLY A 372 7.35 23.37 -21.93
N ILE A 373 6.19 23.09 -21.34
CA ILE A 373 5.18 24.09 -21.01
C ILE A 373 5.28 24.48 -19.54
N THR A 374 5.21 25.79 -19.26
CA THR A 374 5.20 26.31 -17.90
C THR A 374 3.77 26.38 -17.38
N TYR A 375 3.52 25.67 -16.28
CA TYR A 375 2.24 25.66 -15.58
C TYR A 375 2.34 26.44 -14.27
N THR A 376 1.22 27.01 -13.85
CA THR A 376 1.10 27.77 -12.60
C THR A 376 0.20 27.02 -11.62
N PHE A 377 0.75 26.72 -10.45
CA PHE A 377 0.07 26.09 -9.34
C PHE A 377 -0.25 27.19 -8.33
N ILE A 378 -1.54 27.52 -8.21
CA ILE A 378 -2.06 28.50 -7.26
C ILE A 378 -2.38 27.75 -5.98
N VAL A 379 -1.64 27.98 -4.90
CA VAL A 379 -1.74 27.16 -3.69
C VAL A 379 -2.39 27.94 -2.56
N GLU A 380 -3.40 27.31 -1.96
CA GLU A 380 -4.22 27.89 -0.89
C GLU A 380 -4.39 26.91 0.28
N GLY A 381 -3.25 26.40 0.75
CA GLY A 381 -3.15 25.39 1.81
C GLY A 381 -2.95 25.93 3.22
N GLY A 382 -2.93 27.26 3.40
CA GLY A 382 -2.77 27.95 4.68
C GLY A 382 -1.32 28.15 5.14
N LYS A 383 -1.02 29.33 5.74
CA LYS A 383 0.33 29.71 6.21
C LYS A 383 0.59 29.48 7.70
N ASP A 384 -0.46 29.25 8.49
CA ASP A 384 -0.34 29.13 9.94
C ASP A 384 0.19 27.76 10.38
N LYS A 385 1.48 27.69 10.65
CA LYS A 385 2.18 26.47 11.09
C LYS A 385 1.65 25.88 12.41
N SER A 386 0.89 26.64 13.20
CA SER A 386 0.34 26.17 14.48
C SER A 386 -0.86 25.24 14.30
N THR A 387 -1.52 25.29 13.14
CA THR A 387 -2.69 24.48 12.80
C THR A 387 -2.33 23.39 11.81
N GLN A 388 -1.84 22.25 12.32
CA GLN A 388 -1.26 21.18 11.51
C GLN A 388 -2.16 20.68 10.35
N ASP A 389 -3.48 20.58 10.57
CA ASP A 389 -4.44 20.16 9.54
C ASP A 389 -4.64 21.21 8.43
N TYR A 390 -4.37 22.48 8.72
CA TYR A 390 -4.62 23.65 7.85
C TYR A 390 -3.33 24.33 7.38
N TYR A 391 -2.16 23.73 7.62
CA TYR A 391 -0.89 24.17 7.07
C TYR A 391 -0.36 23.10 6.12
N ASN A 392 -0.70 23.23 4.85
CA ASN A 392 -0.34 22.29 3.80
C ASN A 392 0.37 23.00 2.64
N PRO A 393 1.68 23.22 2.73
CA PRO A 393 2.46 23.66 1.58
C PRO A 393 2.48 22.61 0.48
N LEU A 394 2.32 23.01 -0.78
CA LEU A 394 2.39 22.11 -1.92
C LEU A 394 3.84 21.90 -2.36
N TYR A 395 4.19 20.66 -2.71
CA TYR A 395 5.42 20.36 -3.41
C TYR A 395 5.19 19.25 -4.45
N ILE A 396 6.10 19.15 -5.43
CA ILE A 396 6.06 18.13 -6.48
C ILE A 396 7.29 17.23 -6.36
N SER A 397 7.10 15.92 -6.30
CA SER A 397 8.17 14.93 -6.12
C SER A 397 7.95 13.64 -6.92
N ASN A 398 8.91 12.72 -6.85
CA ASN A 398 8.77 11.33 -7.32
C ASN A 398 8.20 10.38 -6.25
N GLU A 399 7.66 10.90 -5.15
CA GLU A 399 7.28 10.13 -3.97
C GLU A 399 5.75 10.21 -3.75
N PRO A 400 5.04 9.07 -3.62
CA PRO A 400 3.57 9.02 -3.63
C PRO A 400 2.87 9.33 -2.30
N PHE A 401 3.58 9.43 -1.18
CA PHE A 401 2.98 9.51 0.15
C PHE A 401 2.95 10.91 0.77
N GLY A 402 3.77 11.86 0.31
CA GLY A 402 3.77 13.22 0.85
C GLY A 402 4.41 13.32 2.25
N GLY A 403 4.10 14.40 2.97
CA GLY A 403 4.56 14.59 4.35
C GLY A 403 6.08 14.73 4.50
N TYR A 404 6.77 15.31 3.51
CA TYR A 404 8.23 15.47 3.46
C TYR A 404 8.86 16.00 4.77
N ALA A 405 8.19 16.93 5.48
CA ALA A 405 8.64 17.46 6.76
C ALA A 405 8.78 16.39 7.86
N LYS A 406 8.06 15.28 7.75
CA LYS A 406 8.00 14.17 8.72
C LYS A 406 8.92 13.00 8.35
N LEU A 407 9.63 13.10 7.22
CA LEU A 407 10.64 12.14 6.80
C LEU A 407 11.96 12.38 7.55
N SER A 408 12.64 11.29 7.88
CA SER A 408 14.02 11.25 8.38
C SER A 408 15.02 11.73 7.32
N SER A 409 16.30 11.92 7.71
CA SER A 409 17.36 12.30 6.76
C SER A 409 17.49 11.31 5.62
N ASP A 410 17.54 10.02 5.94
CA ASP A 410 17.80 8.94 4.99
C ASP A 410 16.59 8.77 4.03
N GLU A 411 15.37 8.99 4.53
CA GLU A 411 14.16 9.00 3.69
C GLU A 411 14.17 10.21 2.73
N ARG A 412 14.57 11.40 3.19
CA ARG A 412 14.63 12.61 2.35
C ARG A 412 15.66 12.49 1.23
N GLU A 413 16.77 11.81 1.46
CA GLU A 413 17.79 11.55 0.41
C GLU A 413 17.24 10.70 -0.75
N GLN A 414 16.19 9.91 -0.50
CA GLN A 414 15.53 9.09 -1.52
C GLN A 414 14.46 9.86 -2.31
N VAL A 415 14.04 11.02 -1.80
CA VAL A 415 13.00 11.85 -2.42
C VAL A 415 13.62 12.94 -3.28
N LYS A 416 13.29 12.91 -4.56
CA LYS A 416 13.64 13.98 -5.50
C LYS A 416 12.48 14.95 -5.61
N VAL A 417 12.68 16.16 -5.08
CA VAL A 417 11.75 17.28 -5.22
C VAL A 417 12.02 18.00 -6.55
N PHE A 418 10.98 18.17 -7.36
CA PHE A 418 11.04 18.85 -8.67
C PHE A 418 10.54 20.30 -8.60
N ALA A 419 9.63 20.61 -7.67
CA ALA A 419 9.12 21.97 -7.45
C ALA A 419 8.63 22.12 -6.00
N GLY A 420 8.68 23.34 -5.46
CA GLY A 420 8.12 23.66 -4.14
C GLY A 420 8.96 23.17 -2.96
N SER A 421 10.29 23.23 -3.06
CA SER A 421 11.21 22.80 -2.00
C SER A 421 11.16 23.68 -0.74
N ASP A 422 10.72 24.94 -0.85
CA ASP A 422 10.56 25.85 0.28
C ASP A 422 9.08 25.89 0.71
N PRO A 423 8.70 25.21 1.82
CA PRO A 423 7.32 25.17 2.29
C PRO A 423 6.78 26.53 2.73
N THR A 424 7.64 27.53 2.98
CA THR A 424 7.17 28.87 3.37
C THR A 424 6.64 29.67 2.18
N GLN A 425 7.03 29.29 0.96
CA GLN A 425 6.62 29.96 -0.28
C GLN A 425 5.46 29.26 -0.99
N THR A 426 5.14 28.01 -0.61
CA THR A 426 4.14 27.19 -1.29
C THR A 426 2.92 26.85 -0.44
N ALA A 427 2.68 27.57 0.65
CA ALA A 427 1.48 27.41 1.49
C ALA A 427 0.30 28.27 1.00
N GLY A 428 0.53 29.58 0.87
CA GLY A 428 -0.52 30.54 0.48
C GLY A 428 -1.62 30.71 1.54
N ARG A 429 -2.60 31.57 1.26
CA ARG A 429 -3.78 31.75 2.13
C ARG A 429 -4.53 30.44 2.35
N LEU A 430 -5.37 30.37 3.37
CA LEU A 430 -6.19 29.18 3.59
C LEU A 430 -7.51 29.26 2.81
N CYS A 431 -7.81 28.25 2.00
CA CYS A 431 -9.12 28.03 1.39
C CYS A 431 -9.58 26.58 1.62
N VAL A 432 -10.76 26.41 2.21
CA VAL A 432 -11.28 25.10 2.63
C VAL A 432 -12.70 24.88 2.11
N TRP A 433 -12.90 23.80 1.38
CA TRP A 433 -14.20 23.22 1.08
C TRP A 433 -14.74 22.52 2.33
N SER A 434 -15.92 22.90 2.77
CA SER A 434 -16.53 22.38 3.98
C SER A 434 -18.03 22.14 3.80
N GLN A 435 -18.54 21.12 4.48
CA GLN A 435 -19.97 20.86 4.58
C GLN A 435 -20.55 21.65 5.75
N ASP A 436 -21.74 22.23 5.57
CA ASP A 436 -22.43 22.93 6.66
C ASP A 436 -23.06 21.94 7.66
N ASN A 437 -23.46 20.75 7.20
CA ASN A 437 -23.93 19.65 8.05
C ASN A 437 -22.85 18.56 8.20
N THR A 438 -22.27 18.43 9.39
CA THR A 438 -21.18 17.47 9.66
C THR A 438 -21.63 16.01 9.78
N GLU A 439 -22.94 15.75 9.85
CA GLU A 439 -23.50 14.38 9.91
C GLU A 439 -23.83 13.82 8.52
N ASP A 440 -23.65 14.61 7.47
CA ASP A 440 -23.87 14.14 6.11
C ASP A 440 -22.77 13.16 5.70
N ASP A 441 -23.19 11.99 5.23
CA ASP A 441 -22.30 10.87 4.95
C ASP A 441 -21.92 10.91 3.47
N PRO A 442 -20.63 11.13 3.12
CA PRO A 442 -20.20 11.21 1.74
C PRO A 442 -20.49 9.92 0.95
N ASP A 443 -20.49 8.75 1.60
CA ASP A 443 -20.67 7.46 0.89
C ASP A 443 -22.08 7.32 0.26
N LYS A 444 -23.05 8.18 0.62
CA LYS A 444 -24.42 8.20 0.08
C LYS A 444 -24.54 8.82 -1.32
N TYR A 445 -23.53 9.54 -1.78
CA TYR A 445 -23.55 10.22 -3.08
C TYR A 445 -23.02 9.32 -4.19
N ASP A 446 -23.58 9.44 -5.40
CA ASP A 446 -23.25 8.56 -6.52
C ASP A 446 -21.84 8.81 -7.07
N ASN A 447 -21.39 10.06 -7.02
CA ASN A 447 -20.07 10.48 -7.48
C ASN A 447 -19.59 11.72 -6.72
N PHE A 448 -18.30 12.04 -6.89
CA PHE A 448 -17.67 13.19 -6.23
C PHE A 448 -18.31 14.53 -6.61
N ILE A 449 -18.84 14.68 -7.84
CA ILE A 449 -19.42 15.95 -8.32
C ILE A 449 -20.68 16.30 -7.53
N GLU A 450 -21.55 15.31 -7.31
CA GLU A 450 -22.76 15.51 -6.49
C GLU A 450 -22.42 15.84 -5.04
N TYR A 451 -21.45 15.13 -4.46
CA TYR A 451 -20.96 15.43 -3.11
C TYR A 451 -20.37 16.84 -3.04
N ARG A 452 -19.53 17.24 -4.00
CA ARG A 452 -18.92 18.58 -4.04
C ARG A 452 -19.96 19.70 -4.03
N ARG A 453 -21.11 19.54 -4.71
CA ARG A 453 -22.17 20.57 -4.74
C ARG A 453 -22.78 20.87 -3.37
N THR A 454 -22.63 19.95 -2.40
CA THR A 454 -23.06 20.18 -1.01
C THR A 454 -22.04 20.97 -0.20
N LEU A 455 -20.79 21.05 -0.68
CA LEU A 455 -19.72 21.77 -0.02
C LEU A 455 -19.76 23.26 -0.34
N ARG A 456 -19.22 24.06 0.57
CA ARG A 456 -19.00 25.49 0.43
C ARG A 456 -17.54 25.82 0.66
N LEU A 457 -16.98 26.62 -0.25
CA LEU A 457 -15.63 27.12 -0.13
C LEU A 457 -15.60 28.33 0.80
N LYS A 458 -14.70 28.31 1.79
CA LYS A 458 -14.41 29.46 2.66
C LYS A 458 -12.93 29.77 2.59
N CYS A 459 -12.59 31.03 2.33
CA CYS A 459 -11.21 31.50 2.17
C CYS A 459 -10.89 32.62 3.15
N GLU A 460 -9.64 32.68 3.61
CA GLU A 460 -9.12 33.84 4.33
C GLU A 460 -8.98 35.05 3.40
N GLU A 461 -9.30 36.24 3.91
CA GLU A 461 -9.22 37.49 3.13
C GLU A 461 -7.86 38.22 3.28
N GLU A 462 -7.15 37.99 4.39
CA GLU A 462 -5.96 38.77 4.75
C GLU A 462 -4.69 38.35 4.00
N ASN A 463 -4.66 37.10 3.52
CA ASN A 463 -3.48 36.49 2.91
C ASN A 463 -3.67 36.32 1.40
N GLU A 464 -2.58 36.40 0.65
CA GLU A 464 -2.55 36.05 -0.78
C GLU A 464 -2.27 34.56 -1.00
N ALA A 465 -2.77 34.02 -2.12
CA ALA A 465 -2.41 32.69 -2.60
C ALA A 465 -0.90 32.61 -2.92
N ALA A 466 -0.32 31.41 -2.76
CA ALA A 466 1.04 31.15 -3.17
C ALA A 466 1.08 30.75 -4.65
N ILE A 467 2.12 31.16 -5.36
CA ILE A 467 2.29 30.88 -6.79
C ILE A 467 3.54 30.00 -6.98
N LEU A 468 3.31 28.75 -7.39
CA LEU A 468 4.36 27.82 -7.73
C LEU A 468 4.37 27.58 -9.24
N ARG A 469 5.45 27.96 -9.92
CA ARG A 469 5.62 27.70 -11.36
C ARG A 469 6.44 26.44 -11.58
N PHE A 470 5.98 25.58 -12.48
CA PHE A 470 6.66 24.33 -12.80
C PHE A 470 6.69 24.12 -14.31
N THR A 471 7.85 23.72 -14.84
CA THR A 471 8.05 23.40 -16.26
C THR A 471 8.67 22.01 -16.36
N PRO A 472 7.89 20.97 -16.67
CA PRO A 472 8.45 19.64 -16.89
C PRO A 472 9.41 19.67 -18.08
N ASN A 473 10.56 18.99 -17.96
CA ASN A 473 11.59 18.94 -19.00
C ASN A 473 11.86 17.49 -19.43
N ALA A 474 12.82 17.30 -20.35
CA ALA A 474 13.16 15.99 -20.89
C ALA A 474 13.69 14.99 -19.82
N GLN A 475 14.14 15.47 -18.66
CA GLN A 475 14.62 14.66 -17.54
C GLN A 475 13.56 14.46 -16.46
N THR A 476 12.37 15.04 -16.62
CA THR A 476 11.24 14.83 -15.72
C THR A 476 10.63 13.45 -15.99
N PRO A 477 10.51 12.58 -14.97
CA PRO A 477 9.84 11.28 -15.08
C PRO A 477 8.40 11.41 -15.59
N ASP A 478 7.86 10.35 -16.19
CA ASP A 478 6.49 10.32 -16.71
C ASP A 478 5.41 10.40 -15.62
N THR A 479 5.77 10.04 -14.38
CA THR A 479 4.89 10.15 -13.22
C THR A 479 5.59 10.96 -12.13
N LEU A 480 4.91 12.00 -11.69
CA LEU A 480 5.23 12.76 -10.49
C LEU A 480 4.01 12.77 -9.57
N TYR A 481 4.18 13.31 -8.37
CA TYR A 481 3.12 13.48 -7.40
C TYR A 481 3.09 14.91 -6.91
N TYR A 482 1.91 15.53 -6.91
CA TYR A 482 1.69 16.73 -6.12
C TYR A 482 1.30 16.30 -4.72
N GLN A 483 1.90 16.89 -3.68
CA GLN A 483 1.75 16.42 -2.32
C GLN A 483 1.73 17.57 -1.32
N SER A 484 1.13 17.35 -0.14
CA SER A 484 1.36 18.20 1.02
C SER A 484 2.73 17.95 1.63
N TYR A 485 3.47 19.02 1.90
CA TYR A 485 4.80 18.97 2.52
C TYR A 485 4.72 18.46 3.98
N THR A 486 3.58 18.61 4.63
CA THR A 486 3.38 18.35 6.07
C THR A 486 2.40 17.21 6.34
N SER A 487 1.52 16.90 5.40
CA SER A 487 0.51 15.84 5.54
C SER A 487 0.85 14.66 4.64
N TYR A 488 0.80 13.46 5.22
CA TYR A 488 0.91 12.21 4.47
C TYR A 488 -0.41 11.90 3.77
N ASN A 489 -0.35 11.10 2.70
CA ASN A 489 -1.49 10.66 1.91
C ASN A 489 -2.40 11.83 1.53
N MET A 490 -1.80 12.90 1.05
CA MET A 490 -2.49 14.11 0.66
C MET A 490 -1.90 14.62 -0.65
N GLY A 491 -2.33 13.99 -1.74
CA GLY A 491 -1.80 14.25 -3.07
C GLY A 491 -2.26 13.21 -4.07
N TRP A 492 -1.90 13.41 -5.34
CA TRP A 492 -2.19 12.46 -6.40
C TRP A 492 -1.22 12.63 -7.57
N HIS A 493 -1.50 11.99 -8.71
CA HIS A 493 -0.53 11.95 -9.79
C HIS A 493 -0.53 13.22 -10.63
N ILE A 494 0.67 13.50 -11.12
CA ILE A 494 0.92 14.32 -12.29
C ILE A 494 1.50 13.39 -13.35
N HIS A 495 0.78 13.20 -14.44
CA HIS A 495 1.28 12.54 -15.63
C HIS A 495 2.02 13.55 -16.50
N VAL A 496 3.31 13.31 -16.73
CA VAL A 496 4.15 14.16 -17.57
C VAL A 496 4.32 13.49 -18.93
N VAL A 497 3.84 14.15 -19.97
CA VAL A 497 3.77 13.60 -21.32
C VAL A 497 4.45 14.51 -22.32
N ASP A 498 4.90 13.95 -23.43
CA ASP A 498 5.43 14.75 -24.55
C ASP A 498 4.29 15.40 -25.35
N GLU A 499 3.15 14.71 -25.43
CA GLU A 499 1.91 15.19 -26.04
C GLU A 499 0.72 14.71 -25.21
N ILE A 500 -0.30 15.57 -25.08
CA ILE A 500 -1.52 15.22 -24.34
C ILE A 500 -2.27 14.09 -25.10
N PRO A 501 -2.56 12.95 -24.46
CA PRO A 501 -3.25 11.83 -25.11
C PRO A 501 -4.64 12.23 -25.61
N LYS A 502 -5.05 11.72 -26.78
CA LYS A 502 -6.36 12.05 -27.40
C LYS A 502 -7.51 11.22 -26.85
N ASP A 503 -7.19 10.08 -26.26
CA ASP A 503 -8.11 9.10 -25.68
C ASP A 503 -8.42 9.39 -24.20
N VAL A 504 -7.68 10.29 -23.57
CA VAL A 504 -7.97 10.77 -22.22
C VAL A 504 -8.93 11.95 -22.31
N SER A 505 -10.10 11.82 -21.69
CA SER A 505 -11.11 12.89 -21.65
C SER A 505 -10.72 13.97 -20.66
N ASP A 506 -10.73 15.22 -21.11
CA ASP A 506 -10.57 16.37 -20.24
C ASP A 506 -11.87 16.66 -19.47
N PHE A 507 -11.80 16.66 -18.14
CA PHE A 507 -12.95 17.00 -17.32
C PHE A 507 -13.26 18.49 -17.43
N ALA A 508 -14.53 18.80 -17.68
CA ALA A 508 -15.03 20.17 -17.70
C ALA A 508 -15.50 20.57 -16.31
N GLU A 509 -14.81 21.55 -15.72
CA GLU A 509 -15.07 22.01 -14.36
C GLU A 509 -16.36 22.83 -14.27
N GLU A 510 -17.19 22.57 -13.25
CA GLU A 510 -18.29 23.46 -12.91
C GLU A 510 -17.76 24.74 -12.24
N PRO A 511 -18.04 25.93 -12.81
CA PRO A 511 -17.64 27.18 -12.19
C PRO A 511 -18.20 27.31 -10.78
N TYR A 512 -17.43 27.92 -9.89
CA TYR A 512 -17.85 28.22 -8.53
C TYR A 512 -17.55 29.69 -8.22
N GLU A 513 -18.23 30.26 -7.22
CA GLU A 513 -18.20 31.71 -6.89
C GLU A 513 -16.79 32.31 -6.86
N TYR A 514 -15.82 31.47 -6.50
CA TYR A 514 -14.41 31.77 -6.42
C TYR A 514 -13.68 32.01 -7.75
N GLU A 515 -14.03 31.28 -8.82
CA GLU A 515 -13.37 31.47 -10.12
C GLU A 515 -13.68 32.86 -10.70
N ALA A 516 -14.89 33.36 -10.47
CA ALA A 516 -15.26 34.74 -10.79
C ALA A 516 -14.38 35.76 -10.02
N TRP A 517 -14.04 35.46 -8.76
CA TRP A 517 -13.11 36.28 -7.98
C TRP A 517 -11.68 36.21 -8.54
N LEU A 518 -11.17 35.02 -8.91
CA LEU A 518 -9.83 34.88 -9.51
C LEU A 518 -9.67 35.66 -10.81
N VAL A 519 -10.70 35.62 -11.68
CA VAL A 519 -10.75 36.41 -12.91
C VAL A 519 -10.71 37.91 -12.59
N SER A 520 -11.45 38.37 -11.57
CA SER A 520 -11.41 39.77 -11.14
C SER A 520 -10.03 40.24 -10.66
N GLN A 521 -9.18 39.32 -10.20
CA GLN A 521 -7.82 39.59 -9.73
C GLN A 521 -6.75 39.40 -10.82
N ASN A 522 -7.13 39.15 -12.08
CA ASN A 522 -6.23 38.84 -13.20
C ASN A 522 -5.30 37.63 -12.96
N LEU A 523 -5.68 36.71 -12.06
CA LEU A 523 -4.87 35.53 -11.73
C LEU A 523 -5.07 34.37 -12.74
N MET A 524 -6.10 34.44 -13.58
CA MET A 524 -6.40 33.45 -14.62
C MET A 524 -6.00 33.88 -16.04
N ASP A 525 -5.49 35.10 -16.23
CA ASP A 525 -5.36 35.69 -17.56
C ASP A 525 -4.05 35.31 -18.26
N ALA A 526 -4.12 34.22 -19.04
CA ALA A 526 -3.28 33.99 -20.21
C ALA A 526 -4.17 33.49 -21.37
N SER A 527 -4.64 34.44 -22.17
CA SER A 527 -5.35 34.30 -23.45
C SER A 527 -6.80 33.82 -23.44
N SER A 528 -7.73 34.79 -23.42
CA SER A 528 -8.74 34.86 -24.48
C SER A 528 -9.23 36.30 -24.63
N GLY A 529 -8.74 36.98 -25.67
CA GLY A 529 -9.40 38.16 -26.20
C GLY A 529 -10.69 37.73 -26.89
N VAL A 530 -11.81 37.73 -26.15
CA VAL A 530 -13.15 37.78 -26.72
C VAL A 530 -13.85 38.98 -26.07
N PRO A 531 -14.30 39.99 -26.84
CA PRO A 531 -14.95 41.13 -26.25
C PRO A 531 -16.26 40.67 -25.60
N LEU A 532 -16.53 41.18 -24.40
CA LEU A 532 -17.82 41.07 -23.72
C LEU A 532 -18.94 41.46 -24.70
N SER A 533 -19.57 40.46 -25.31
CA SER A 533 -20.74 40.70 -26.14
C SER A 533 -21.91 41.10 -25.24
N SER A 534 -22.54 42.19 -25.63
CA SER A 534 -23.62 42.96 -25.01
C SER A 534 -24.94 42.19 -24.76
N TYR A 535 -24.91 41.07 -24.04
CA TYR A 535 -26.13 40.33 -23.68
C TYR A 535 -26.59 40.53 -22.22
N SER A 536 -25.76 41.11 -21.35
CA SER A 536 -26.11 41.38 -19.94
C SER A 536 -26.88 42.69 -19.70
N ALA A 537 -26.90 43.61 -20.66
CA ALA A 537 -27.67 44.86 -20.56
C ALA A 537 -29.16 44.71 -20.97
N LEU A 538 -29.51 43.66 -21.73
CA LEU A 538 -30.88 43.49 -22.24
C LEU A 538 -31.81 42.79 -21.23
N LEU A 539 -31.28 41.92 -20.37
CA LEU A 539 -32.08 41.23 -19.34
C LEU A 539 -32.48 42.15 -18.17
N LEU A 540 -31.67 43.15 -17.84
CA LEU A 540 -32.00 44.14 -16.82
C LEU A 540 -33.04 45.17 -17.29
N LEU A 541 -33.15 45.44 -18.60
CA LEU A 541 -34.17 46.34 -19.12
C LEU A 541 -35.56 45.68 -19.23
N ILE A 542 -35.63 44.37 -19.46
CA ILE A 542 -36.90 43.65 -19.61
C ILE A 542 -37.60 43.45 -18.25
N LEU A 543 -36.84 43.32 -17.15
CA LEU A 543 -37.39 43.22 -15.79
C LEU A 543 -37.90 44.55 -15.21
N LEU A 544 -37.45 45.70 -15.74
CA LEU A 544 -37.92 47.03 -15.32
C LEU A 544 -39.17 47.52 -16.10
N LEU A 545 -39.48 46.91 -17.24
CA LEU A 545 -40.64 47.28 -18.08
C LEU A 545 -41.90 46.45 -17.78
N THR A 546 -41.80 45.34 -17.04
CA THR A 546 -42.98 44.52 -16.69
C THR A 546 -43.61 44.87 -15.33
N THR A 547 -43.00 45.75 -14.53
CA THR A 547 -43.54 46.19 -13.24
C THR A 547 -44.34 47.49 -13.30
N THR A 548 -44.44 48.15 -14.47
CA THR A 548 -45.11 49.45 -14.62
C THR A 548 -46.44 49.42 -15.39
N VAL A 549 -46.97 48.24 -15.78
CA VAL A 549 -48.25 48.12 -16.54
C VAL A 549 -49.33 47.31 -15.81
N LEU A 550 -49.23 47.15 -14.48
CA LEU A 550 -50.32 46.63 -13.64
C LEU A 550 -50.64 47.64 -12.53
N ASN A 551 -51.09 48.83 -12.93
CA ASN A 551 -51.88 49.74 -12.13
C ASN A 551 -52.51 50.77 -13.07
N PHE A 552 -53.63 50.40 -13.70
CA PHE A 552 -54.81 51.22 -14.00
C PHE A 552 -55.96 50.33 -14.46
#